data_AF-A0A523HZI7-F1
#
_entry.id   AF-A0A523HZI7-F1
#
_cell.length_a   1.000
_cell.length_b   1.000
_cell.length_c   1.000
_cell.angle_alpha   90.00
_cell.angle_beta   90.00
_cell.angle_gamma   90.00
#
_symmetry.space_group_name_H-M   'P 1'
#
loop_
_entity.id
_entity.type
_entity.pdbx_description
1 polymer ?
#
loop_
_entity_poly.entity_id
_entity_poly.type
_entity_poly.pdbx_seq_one_letter_code
_entity_poly.pdbx_strand_id
1 'polypeptide(L)'
;MSNLLYRNVIAGLGAGAVAAIVAILISLPLKSPDDILFNTASVGIATLGIGAVNGLLWHWSAVNLPLNRRYVFTSLGLLTVALAVAAGAQTQFDSAVAFTVPLALLAVLITVVATPFVAINRRAGLWFAKPWTSAVLIVVAVALSLALAGQGDQESGSLSLPPPP
;
A
#
# COMPACT_ATOMS: atom_id res chain seq x y z
N MET A 1 9.19 -17.99 -20.56
CA MET A 1 8.34 -17.93 -19.34
C MET A 1 8.54 -16.65 -18.51
N SER A 2 9.72 -16.00 -18.53
CA SER A 2 10.05 -14.82 -17.70
C SER A 2 9.24 -13.54 -17.97
N ASN A 3 8.89 -13.24 -19.23
CA ASN A 3 8.24 -11.97 -19.59
C ASN A 3 6.83 -11.77 -19.01
N LEU A 4 6.10 -12.86 -18.75
CA LEU A 4 4.72 -12.77 -18.25
C LEU A 4 4.68 -12.57 -16.73
N LEU A 5 5.60 -13.24 -16.01
CA LEU A 5 5.81 -13.02 -14.59
C LEU A 5 6.24 -11.57 -14.32
N TYR A 6 7.30 -11.11 -14.99
CA TYR A 6 7.80 -9.73 -14.86
C TYR A 6 6.69 -8.70 -15.08
N ARG A 7 5.88 -8.91 -16.12
CA ARG A 7 4.73 -8.04 -16.43
C ARG A 7 3.70 -8.00 -15.31
N ASN A 8 3.32 -9.15 -14.77
CA ASN A 8 2.29 -9.22 -13.74
C ASN A 8 2.78 -8.63 -12.41
N VAL A 9 4.06 -8.81 -12.09
CA VAL A 9 4.70 -8.16 -10.94
C VAL A 9 4.73 -6.64 -11.11
N ILE A 10 5.07 -6.12 -12.30
CA ILE A 10 5.01 -4.67 -12.56
C ILE A 10 3.58 -4.13 -12.45
N ALA A 11 2.59 -4.86 -12.94
CA ALA A 11 1.18 -4.47 -12.80
C ALA A 11 0.77 -4.40 -11.32
N GLY A 12 1.18 -5.39 -10.53
CA GLY A 12 0.97 -5.42 -9.09
C GLY A 12 1.69 -4.27 -8.37
N LEU A 13 2.95 -3.99 -8.73
CA LEU A 13 3.71 -2.86 -8.19
C LEU A 13 3.08 -1.51 -8.57
N GLY A 14 2.58 -1.34 -9.79
CA GLY A 14 1.87 -0.13 -10.21
C GLY A 14 0.59 0.08 -9.41
N ALA A 15 -0.22 -0.98 -9.22
CA ALA A 15 -1.38 -0.95 -8.33
C ALA A 15 -0.98 -0.67 -6.87
N GLY A 16 0.12 -1.27 -6.40
CA GLY A 16 0.73 -1.05 -5.09
C GLY A 16 1.18 0.39 -4.89
N ALA A 17 1.71 1.04 -5.93
CA ALA A 17 2.13 2.43 -5.86
C ALA A 17 0.94 3.38 -5.70
N VAL A 18 -0.16 3.14 -6.44
CA VAL A 18 -1.41 3.88 -6.24
C VAL A 18 -1.94 3.69 -4.82
N ALA A 19 -1.98 2.43 -4.35
CA ALA A 19 -2.39 2.11 -3.00
C ALA A 19 -1.50 2.79 -1.95
N ALA A 20 -0.18 2.82 -2.18
CA ALA A 20 0.79 3.42 -1.28
C ALA A 20 0.58 4.94 -1.17
N ILE A 21 0.40 5.64 -2.29
CA ILE A 21 0.11 7.07 -2.29
C ILE A 21 -1.16 7.36 -1.49
N VAL A 22 -2.23 6.59 -1.72
CA VAL A 22 -3.50 6.75 -0.98
C VAL A 22 -3.31 6.45 0.51
N ALA A 23 -2.62 5.36 0.85
CA ALA A 23 -2.36 4.97 2.23
C ALA A 23 -1.50 6.00 2.97
N ILE A 24 -0.48 6.56 2.31
CA ILE A 24 0.37 7.64 2.84
C ILE A 24 -0.48 8.87 3.17
N LEU A 25 -1.32 9.33 2.23
CA LEU A 25 -2.16 10.51 2.45
C LEU A 25 -3.16 10.32 3.59
N ILE A 26 -3.68 9.09 3.74
CA ILE A 26 -4.61 8.73 4.81
C ILE A 26 -3.88 8.51 6.13
N SER A 27 -2.61 8.10 6.12
CA SER A 27 -1.82 7.90 7.33
C SER A 27 -1.35 9.21 7.95
N LEU A 28 -1.20 10.29 7.18
CA LEU A 28 -0.75 11.59 7.70
C LEU A 28 -1.59 12.12 8.89
N PRO A 29 -2.93 12.12 8.86
CA PRO A 29 -3.73 12.56 10.01
C PRO A 29 -3.84 11.51 11.13
N LEU A 30 -3.33 10.28 10.95
CA LEU A 30 -3.40 9.22 11.96
C LEU A 30 -2.17 9.31 12.87
N LYS A 31 -2.39 9.23 14.18
CA LYS A 31 -1.31 9.20 15.16
C LYS A 31 -0.49 7.91 14.99
N SER A 32 0.81 8.05 14.70
CA SER A 32 1.73 6.91 14.58
C SER A 32 1.95 6.24 15.95
N PRO A 33 1.86 4.89 16.02
CA PRO A 33 2.23 4.13 17.22
C PRO A 33 3.72 4.24 17.59
N ASP A 34 4.58 4.41 16.59
CA ASP A 34 6.04 4.53 16.73
C ASP A 34 6.64 5.22 15.49
N ASP A 35 7.59 6.12 15.71
CA ASP A 35 8.14 6.98 14.65
C ASP A 35 9.14 6.28 13.74
N ILE A 36 9.66 5.13 14.17
CA ILE A 36 10.65 4.35 13.42
C ILE A 36 9.93 3.28 12.58
N LEU A 37 9.07 2.49 13.21
CA LEU A 37 8.45 1.30 12.62
C LEU A 37 7.05 1.55 12.04
N PHE A 38 6.32 2.56 12.51
CA PHE A 38 4.95 2.86 12.08
C PHE A 38 4.80 4.28 11.53
N ASN A 39 5.77 4.69 10.70
CA ASN A 39 5.74 5.97 10.00
C ASN A 39 5.27 5.83 8.53
N THR A 40 5.08 6.97 7.88
CA THR A 40 4.69 7.07 6.47
C THR A 40 5.59 6.27 5.51
N ALA A 41 6.90 6.17 5.81
CA ALA A 41 7.82 5.41 4.98
C ALA A 41 7.54 3.91 5.04
N SER A 42 7.36 3.38 6.26
CA SER A 42 7.02 1.98 6.49
C SER A 42 5.69 1.59 5.82
N VAL A 43 4.68 2.46 5.90
CA VAL A 43 3.36 2.27 5.27
C VAL A 43 3.51 2.19 3.74
N GLY A 44 4.24 3.12 3.15
CA GLY A 44 4.46 3.15 1.71
C GLY A 44 5.22 1.92 1.20
N ILE A 45 6.32 1.54 1.88
CA ILE A 45 7.13 0.37 1.52
C ILE A 45 6.32 -0.92 1.68
N ALA A 46 5.60 -1.09 2.79
CA ALA A 46 4.76 -2.26 3.02
C ALA A 46 3.66 -2.37 1.95
N THR A 47 3.04 -1.25 1.57
CA THR A 47 1.99 -1.22 0.55
C THR A 47 2.51 -1.56 -0.85
N LEU A 48 3.72 -1.09 -1.20
CA LEU A 48 4.41 -1.51 -2.42
C LEU A 48 4.70 -3.02 -2.42
N GLY A 49 5.15 -3.55 -1.28
CA GLY A 49 5.37 -4.98 -1.07
C GLY A 49 4.09 -5.80 -1.28
N ILE A 50 2.97 -5.37 -0.69
CA ILE A 50 1.65 -5.99 -0.89
C ILE A 50 1.31 -6.00 -2.38
N GLY A 51 1.49 -4.89 -3.09
CA GLY A 51 1.27 -4.82 -4.55
C GLY A 51 2.11 -5.82 -5.34
N ALA A 52 3.40 -5.94 -5.03
CA ALA A 52 4.30 -6.90 -5.68
C ALA A 52 3.84 -8.36 -5.48
N VAL A 53 3.52 -8.73 -4.23
CA VAL A 53 3.01 -10.06 -3.91
C VAL A 53 1.68 -10.31 -4.61
N ASN A 54 0.80 -9.30 -4.66
CA ASN A 54 -0.49 -9.43 -5.33
C ASN A 54 -0.35 -9.63 -6.85
N GLY A 55 0.67 -9.01 -7.48
CA GLY A 55 1.06 -9.28 -8.87
C GLY A 55 1.52 -10.73 -9.11
N LEU A 56 2.23 -11.31 -8.14
CA LEU A 56 2.64 -12.72 -8.17
C LEU A 56 1.44 -13.67 -7.99
N LEU A 57 0.55 -13.38 -7.04
CA LEU A 57 -0.69 -14.13 -6.85
C LEU A 57 -1.58 -14.08 -8.10
N TRP A 58 -1.66 -12.91 -8.75
CA TRP A 58 -2.35 -12.78 -10.03
C TRP A 58 -1.74 -13.68 -11.10
N HIS A 59 -0.40 -13.71 -11.21
CA HIS A 59 0.28 -14.60 -12.15
C HIS A 59 -0.06 -16.08 -11.95
N TRP A 60 -0.12 -16.54 -10.71
CA TRP A 60 -0.44 -17.93 -10.38
C TRP A 60 -1.94 -18.27 -10.42
N SER A 61 -2.80 -17.26 -10.46
CA SER A 61 -4.24 -17.47 -10.55
C SER A 61 -4.67 -18.13 -11.86
N ALA A 62 -3.83 -18.05 -12.92
CA ALA A 62 -3.91 -18.78 -14.20
C ALA A 62 -5.24 -18.66 -14.97
N VAL A 63 -6.10 -17.68 -14.67
CA VAL A 63 -7.38 -17.46 -15.36
C VAL A 63 -7.47 -16.00 -15.82
N ASN A 64 -7.94 -15.78 -17.05
CA ASN A 64 -8.10 -14.44 -17.64
C ASN A 64 -9.37 -13.69 -17.16
N LEU A 65 -10.05 -14.21 -16.14
CA LEU A 65 -11.21 -13.56 -15.53
C LEU A 65 -10.72 -12.63 -14.42
N PRO A 66 -11.02 -11.32 -14.49
CA PRO A 66 -10.70 -10.42 -13.39
C PRO A 66 -11.41 -10.91 -12.12
N LEU A 67 -10.73 -10.80 -10.98
CA LEU A 67 -11.27 -11.14 -9.66
C LEU A 67 -11.80 -12.58 -9.55
N ASN A 68 -11.10 -13.55 -10.16
CA ASN A 68 -11.47 -14.95 -9.98
C ASN A 68 -11.38 -15.37 -8.49
N ARG A 69 -12.17 -16.38 -8.11
CA ARG A 69 -12.25 -16.85 -6.72
C ARG A 69 -10.87 -17.18 -6.15
N ARG A 70 -10.04 -17.93 -6.89
CA ARG A 70 -8.71 -18.34 -6.44
C ARG A 70 -7.83 -17.15 -6.07
N TYR A 71 -7.75 -16.15 -6.96
CA TYR A 71 -6.98 -14.93 -6.76
C TYR A 71 -7.46 -14.17 -5.53
N VAL A 72 -8.76 -13.88 -5.45
CA VAL A 72 -9.33 -13.13 -4.32
C VAL A 72 -9.06 -13.84 -3.00
N PHE A 73 -9.28 -15.16 -2.92
CA PHE A 73 -8.99 -15.93 -1.70
C PHE A 73 -7.50 -15.90 -1.34
N THR A 74 -6.59 -16.06 -2.31
CA THR A 74 -5.15 -15.97 -2.01
C THR A 74 -4.72 -14.57 -1.58
N SER A 75 -5.31 -13.52 -2.15
CA SER A 75 -4.97 -12.14 -1.81
C SER A 75 -5.57 -11.70 -0.48
N LEU A 76 -6.73 -12.25 -0.08
CA LEU A 76 -7.26 -12.08 1.28
C LEU A 76 -6.31 -12.65 2.34
N GLY A 77 -5.47 -13.64 1.99
CA GLY A 77 -4.38 -14.09 2.85
C GLY A 77 -3.41 -12.97 3.25
N LEU A 78 -3.18 -11.99 2.36
CA LEU A 78 -2.35 -10.82 2.67
C LEU A 78 -2.98 -9.93 3.74
N LEU A 79 -4.31 -9.79 3.71
CA LEU A 79 -5.04 -9.10 4.77
C LEU A 79 -4.89 -9.85 6.09
N THR A 80 -5.08 -11.17 6.10
CA THR A 80 -4.90 -11.97 7.32
C THR A 80 -3.50 -11.82 7.92
N VAL A 81 -2.45 -11.81 7.08
CA VAL A 81 -1.08 -11.57 7.52
C VAL A 81 -0.93 -10.15 8.10
N ALA A 82 -1.46 -9.13 7.42
CA ALA A 82 -1.40 -7.75 7.92
C ALA A 82 -2.15 -7.56 9.24
N LEU A 83 -3.31 -8.22 9.41
CA LEU A 83 -4.06 -8.22 10.67
C LEU A 83 -3.31 -8.94 11.78
N ALA A 84 -2.63 -10.05 11.49
CA ALA A 84 -1.78 -10.74 12.45
C ALA A 84 -0.59 -9.88 12.89
N VAL A 85 0.03 -9.15 11.96
CA VAL A 85 1.10 -8.17 12.25
C VAL A 85 0.56 -7.05 13.14
N ALA A 86 -0.62 -6.48 12.82
CA ALA A 86 -1.25 -5.44 13.63
C ALA A 86 -1.56 -5.93 15.06
N ALA A 87 -2.11 -7.14 15.19
CA ALA A 87 -2.37 -7.76 16.50
C ALA A 87 -1.10 -8.02 17.30
N GLY A 88 -0.02 -8.48 16.63
CA GLY A 88 1.29 -8.66 17.25
C GLY A 88 1.89 -7.32 17.70
N ALA A 89 1.82 -6.30 16.84
CA ALA A 89 2.31 -4.95 17.14
C ALA A 89 1.57 -4.31 18.32
N GLN A 90 0.27 -4.57 18.48
CA GLN A 90 -0.53 -4.06 19.59
C GLN A 90 -0.03 -4.50 20.97
N THR A 91 0.75 -5.59 21.05
CA THR A 91 1.36 -6.06 22.30
C THR A 91 2.56 -5.21 22.73
N GLN A 92 3.14 -4.43 21.81
CA GLN A 92 4.33 -3.62 22.03
C GLN A 92 4.06 -2.12 21.88
N PHE A 93 3.07 -1.74 21.06
CA PHE A 93 2.75 -0.35 20.73
C PHE A 93 1.27 -0.04 20.95
N ASP A 94 1.01 1.09 21.60
CA ASP A 94 -0.36 1.57 21.79
C ASP A 94 -0.97 2.02 20.45
N SER A 95 -2.26 1.75 20.25
CA SER A 95 -3.00 2.12 19.04
C SER A 95 -2.51 1.52 17.70
N ALA A 96 -1.62 0.51 17.71
CA ALA A 96 -1.12 -0.15 16.50
C ALA A 96 -2.24 -0.73 15.63
N VAL A 97 -3.27 -1.33 16.22
CA VAL A 97 -4.43 -1.87 15.48
C VAL A 97 -5.22 -0.76 14.82
N ALA A 98 -5.49 0.34 15.53
CA ALA A 98 -6.25 1.48 15.00
C ALA A 98 -5.53 2.16 13.83
N PHE A 99 -4.20 2.15 13.83
CA PHE A 99 -3.38 2.67 12.75
C PHE A 99 -3.26 1.69 11.57
N THR A 100 -2.84 0.44 11.83
CA THR A 100 -2.47 -0.51 10.77
C THR A 100 -3.68 -1.12 10.06
N VAL A 101 -4.78 -1.41 10.76
CA VAL A 101 -5.92 -2.14 10.17
C VAL A 101 -6.59 -1.36 9.03
N PRO A 102 -6.95 -0.06 9.18
CA PRO A 102 -7.55 0.70 8.08
C PRO A 102 -6.63 0.81 6.86
N LEU A 103 -5.34 1.04 7.09
CA LEU A 103 -4.33 1.16 6.03
C LEU A 103 -4.14 -0.19 5.30
N ALA A 104 -4.07 -1.29 6.03
CA ALA A 104 -3.96 -2.64 5.46
C ALA A 104 -5.21 -2.99 4.62
N LEU A 105 -6.41 -2.68 5.11
CA LEU A 105 -7.65 -2.90 4.37
C LEU A 105 -7.66 -2.12 3.06
N LEU A 106 -7.29 -0.84 3.09
CA LEU A 106 -7.20 0.00 1.89
C LEU A 106 -6.14 -0.53 0.91
N ALA A 107 -4.95 -0.84 1.40
CA ALA A 107 -3.85 -1.36 0.60
C ALA A 107 -4.26 -2.66 -0.11
N VAL A 108 -4.83 -3.62 0.62
CA VAL A 108 -5.27 -4.89 0.05
C VAL A 108 -6.43 -4.66 -0.93
N LEU A 109 -7.44 -3.87 -0.57
CA LEU A 109 -8.58 -3.62 -1.44
C LEU A 109 -8.15 -2.99 -2.78
N ILE A 110 -7.37 -1.92 -2.73
CA ILE A 110 -6.90 -1.21 -3.93
C ILE A 110 -6.04 -2.15 -4.77
N THR A 111 -5.09 -2.87 -4.17
CA THR A 111 -4.20 -3.75 -4.95
C THR A 111 -4.94 -4.94 -5.53
N VAL A 112 -5.88 -5.56 -4.81
CA VAL A 112 -6.67 -6.71 -5.29
C VAL A 112 -7.55 -6.31 -6.46
N VAL A 113 -8.17 -5.14 -6.38
CA VAL A 113 -9.00 -4.65 -7.48
C VAL A 113 -8.12 -4.21 -8.65
N ALA A 114 -7.15 -3.34 -8.44
CA ALA A 114 -6.42 -2.69 -9.52
C ALA A 114 -5.45 -3.62 -10.28
N THR A 115 -4.80 -4.58 -9.61
CA THR A 115 -3.82 -5.49 -10.23
C THR A 115 -4.36 -6.22 -11.47
N PRO A 116 -5.49 -6.94 -11.43
CA PRO A 116 -6.03 -7.62 -12.61
C PRO A 116 -6.39 -6.63 -13.72
N PHE A 117 -6.93 -5.46 -13.41
CA PHE A 117 -7.25 -4.45 -14.43
C PHE A 117 -5.99 -3.90 -15.12
N VAL A 118 -4.92 -3.62 -14.37
CA VAL A 118 -3.64 -3.19 -14.96
C VAL A 118 -3.00 -4.32 -15.77
N ALA A 119 -3.10 -5.57 -15.31
CA ALA A 119 -2.46 -6.71 -15.95
C ALA A 119 -3.18 -7.19 -17.23
N ILE A 120 -4.51 -7.15 -17.26
CA ILE A 120 -5.33 -7.61 -18.40
C ILE A 120 -5.41 -6.53 -19.50
N ASN A 121 -5.53 -5.26 -19.11
CA ASN A 121 -6.05 -4.23 -20.00
C ASN A 121 -4.95 -3.48 -20.77
N ARG A 122 -4.23 -4.16 -21.67
CA ARG A 122 -3.16 -3.57 -22.51
C ARG A 122 -3.65 -2.62 -23.62
N ARG A 123 -4.88 -2.77 -24.09
CA ARG A 123 -5.43 -1.99 -25.23
C ARG A 123 -6.32 -0.82 -24.83
N ALA A 124 -6.70 -0.71 -23.55
CA ALA A 124 -7.73 0.23 -23.12
C ALA A 124 -7.30 1.71 -23.12
N GLY A 125 -6.12 2.08 -23.62
CA GLY A 125 -5.66 3.48 -23.63
C GLY A 125 -5.44 4.08 -22.23
N LEU A 126 -5.73 3.34 -21.17
CA LEU A 126 -5.51 3.74 -19.78
C LEU A 126 -4.01 3.88 -19.55
N TRP A 127 -3.58 5.10 -19.22
CA TRP A 127 -2.17 5.45 -19.05
C TRP A 127 -1.44 4.48 -18.11
N PHE A 128 -2.12 3.99 -17.06
CA PHE A 128 -1.61 3.06 -16.04
C PHE A 128 -1.15 1.69 -16.55
N ALA A 129 -1.62 1.22 -17.70
CA ALA A 129 -1.27 -0.09 -18.24
C ALA A 129 0.11 -0.13 -18.93
N LYS A 130 0.78 1.03 -19.08
CA LYS A 130 2.12 1.10 -19.64
C LYS A 130 3.16 0.79 -18.55
N PRO A 131 4.20 -0.01 -18.84
CA PRO A 131 5.22 -0.33 -17.85
C PRO A 131 5.95 0.92 -17.32
N TRP A 132 6.12 1.94 -18.16
CA TRP A 132 6.76 3.20 -17.77
C TRP A 132 5.95 4.00 -16.74
N THR A 133 4.62 3.99 -16.81
CA THR A 133 3.78 4.70 -15.83
C THR A 133 3.81 4.00 -14.47
N SER A 134 3.88 2.66 -14.45
CA SER A 134 4.10 1.92 -13.21
C SER A 134 5.44 2.30 -12.58
N ALA A 135 6.51 2.40 -13.37
CA ALA A 135 7.82 2.85 -12.88
C ALA A 135 7.75 4.28 -12.28
N VAL A 136 7.11 5.22 -12.97
CA VAL A 136 6.92 6.59 -12.47
C VAL A 136 6.13 6.59 -11.16
N LEU A 137 5.02 5.84 -11.07
CA LEU A 137 4.22 5.75 -9.86
C LEU A 137 5.01 5.14 -8.69
N ILE A 138 5.82 4.11 -8.95
CA ILE A 138 6.69 3.51 -7.93
C ILE A 138 7.69 4.56 -7.42
N VAL A 139 8.35 5.30 -8.32
CA VAL A 139 9.28 6.37 -7.93
C VAL A 139 8.59 7.44 -7.11
N VAL A 140 7.40 7.88 -7.52
CA VAL A 140 6.59 8.87 -6.79
C VAL A 140 6.19 8.34 -5.42
N ALA A 141 5.71 7.09 -5.33
CA ALA A 141 5.32 6.47 -4.08
C ALA A 141 6.52 6.36 -3.12
N VAL A 142 7.68 5.92 -3.60
CA VAL A 142 8.92 5.86 -2.80
C VAL A 142 9.36 7.25 -2.35
N ALA A 143 9.38 8.23 -3.26
CA ALA A 143 9.75 9.60 -2.94
C ALA A 143 8.84 10.20 -1.87
N LEU A 144 7.51 10.03 -1.98
CA LEU A 144 6.54 10.47 -0.99
C LEU A 144 6.70 9.74 0.34
N SER A 145 6.94 8.43 0.31
CA SER A 145 7.18 7.61 1.50
C SER A 145 8.35 8.17 2.31
N LEU A 146 9.45 8.51 1.64
CA LEU A 146 10.67 9.04 2.27
C LEU A 146 10.51 10.51 2.67
N ALA A 147 9.92 11.35 1.81
CA ALA A 147 9.78 12.78 2.06
C ALA A 147 8.82 13.11 3.21
N LEU A 148 7.82 12.26 3.43
CA LEU A 148 6.81 12.42 4.48
C LEU A 148 7.12 11.56 5.73
N ALA A 149 8.29 10.93 5.77
CA ALA A 149 8.76 10.21 6.95
C ALA A 149 8.90 11.21 8.12
N GLY A 150 8.10 11.03 9.17
CA GLY A 150 8.09 11.89 10.35
C GLY A 150 7.09 13.06 10.34
N GLN A 151 6.26 13.23 9.30
CA GLN A 151 5.26 14.32 9.28
C GLN A 151 3.94 14.00 9.99
N GLY A 152 3.68 12.74 10.35
CA GLY A 152 2.48 12.35 11.12
C GLY A 152 2.54 12.67 12.62
N ASP A 153 3.68 13.17 13.10
CA ASP A 153 4.00 13.40 14.52
C ASP A 153 3.96 14.89 14.92
N GLN A 154 3.69 15.81 13.99
CA GLN A 154 3.52 17.20 14.39
C GLN A 154 2.20 17.35 15.15
N GLU A 155 2.28 17.33 16.49
CA GLU A 155 1.30 17.98 17.35
C GLU A 155 0.94 19.30 16.68
N SER A 156 -0.32 19.41 16.25
CA SER A 156 -0.88 20.67 15.76
C SER A 156 -0.48 21.74 16.75
N GLY A 157 0.42 22.62 16.32
CA GLY A 157 1.29 23.40 17.20
C GLY A 157 0.55 23.86 18.44
N SER A 158 1.09 23.48 19.60
CA SER A 158 0.78 24.19 20.82
C SER A 158 0.94 25.68 20.51
N LEU A 159 -0.20 26.36 20.36
CA LEU A 159 -0.27 27.80 20.44
C LEU A 159 0.08 28.09 21.90
N SER A 160 1.37 28.14 22.17
CA SER A 160 1.95 28.65 23.40
C SER A 160 1.47 30.09 23.51
N LEU A 161 0.31 30.28 24.15
CA LEU A 161 -0.15 31.61 24.47
C LEU A 161 0.93 32.23 25.36
N PRO A 162 1.45 33.42 25.01
CA PRO A 162 2.40 34.11 25.86
C PRO A 162 1.77 34.27 27.26
N PRO A 163 2.54 34.08 28.34
CA PRO A 163 1.99 34.19 29.69
C PRO A 163 1.34 35.57 29.89
N PRO A 164 0.17 35.65 30.55
CA PRO A 164 -0.49 36.91 30.81
C PRO A 164 0.41 37.83 31.67
N PRO A 165 0.34 39.16 31.46
CA PRO A 165 1.18 40.14 32.14
C PRO A 165 0.95 40.20 33.65
#